data_AF-A4F5J6-F1
#
_entry.id   AF-A4F5J6-F1
#
_cell.length_a   1.000
_cell.length_b   1.000
_cell.length_c   1.000
_cell.angle_alpha   90.00
_cell.angle_beta   90.00
_cell.angle_gamma   90.00
#
_symmetry.space_group_name_H-M   'P 1'
#
loop_
_entity.id
_entity.type
_entity.pdbx_description
1 polymer ?
#
loop_
_entity_poly.entity_id
_entity_poly.type
_entity_poly.pdbx_seq_one_letter_code
_entity_poly.pdbx_strand_id
1 'polypeptide(L)'
;MALPDVRNTQIYRIDPELLLEKVLGLNVEYQHLSYDGSILGMTSFTEMGVQVFEDDDNEAFFFLDGKTVLVEKDLNFDSKLKGRKNFTLMHEGSHQIFKMLFPNDYGVTQKSAGVHYYKANSERNKPISDWEEWQANTLGAAILLPENLIKQGMYLFSLGEKIEC
;
A
#
# COMPACT_ATOMS: atom_id res chain seq x y z
N MET A 1 8.71 10.00 18.18
CA MET A 1 9.13 11.38 17.82
C MET A 1 8.41 11.73 16.52
N ALA A 2 7.75 12.88 16.42
CA ALA A 2 7.11 13.28 15.15
C ALA A 2 8.18 13.69 14.12
N LEU A 3 7.94 13.44 12.83
CA LEU A 3 8.82 13.91 11.76
C LEU A 3 8.94 15.45 11.84
N PRO A 4 10.13 16.04 11.59
CA PRO A 4 10.33 17.49 11.68
C PRO A 4 9.27 18.30 10.93
N ASP A 5 8.87 17.83 9.75
CA ASP A 5 7.95 18.51 8.83
C ASP A 5 6.49 18.56 9.32
N VAL A 6 6.11 17.70 10.28
CA VAL A 6 4.74 17.62 10.82
C VAL A 6 4.66 17.90 12.32
N ARG A 7 5.76 18.30 12.95
CA ARG A 7 5.86 18.45 14.41
C ARG A 7 4.88 19.45 15.01
N ASN A 8 4.46 20.44 14.22
CA ASN A 8 3.55 21.51 14.64
C ASN A 8 2.26 21.57 13.81
N THR A 9 1.93 20.50 13.07
CA THR A 9 0.72 20.45 12.25
C THR A 9 -0.32 19.56 12.93
N GLN A 10 -1.59 19.98 12.85
CA GLN A 10 -2.68 19.10 13.26
C GLN A 10 -2.82 17.99 12.22
N ILE A 11 -2.70 16.75 12.66
CA ILE A 11 -2.84 15.57 11.81
C ILE A 11 -4.31 15.16 11.79
N TYR A 12 -4.86 14.99 10.59
CA TYR A 12 -6.24 14.52 10.37
C TYR A 12 -6.30 13.23 9.55
N ARG A 13 -5.18 12.83 8.95
CA ARG A 13 -5.05 11.62 8.13
C ARG A 13 -3.60 11.16 8.15
N ILE A 14 -3.40 9.88 7.86
CA ILE A 14 -2.09 9.38 7.48
C ILE A 14 -1.79 9.78 6.03
N ASP A 15 -0.57 10.22 5.79
CA ASP A 15 -0.01 10.42 4.46
C ASP A 15 0.81 9.17 4.10
N PRO A 16 0.33 8.30 3.19
CA PRO A 16 0.99 7.04 2.87
C PRO A 16 2.40 7.22 2.32
N GLU A 17 2.63 8.19 1.43
CA GLU A 17 3.95 8.41 0.82
C GLU A 17 4.95 8.88 1.88
N LEU A 18 4.54 9.82 2.76
CA LEU A 18 5.38 10.25 3.88
C LEU A 18 5.72 9.08 4.83
N LEU A 19 4.75 8.19 5.11
CA LEU A 19 4.97 7.03 5.96
C LEU A 19 5.97 6.07 5.33
N LEU A 20 5.78 5.69 4.06
CA LEU A 20 6.68 4.76 3.36
C LEU A 20 8.10 5.34 3.25
N GLU A 21 8.23 6.58 2.80
CA GLU A 21 9.54 7.15 2.48
C GLU A 21 10.31 7.62 3.71
N LYS A 22 9.65 8.33 4.64
CA LYS A 22 10.33 9.00 5.75
C LYS A 22 10.35 8.19 7.04
N VAL A 23 9.39 7.28 7.22
CA VAL A 23 9.33 6.44 8.42
C VAL A 23 9.90 5.05 8.14
N LEU A 24 9.52 4.42 7.03
CA LEU A 24 9.99 3.07 6.70
C LEU A 24 11.26 3.04 5.85
N GLY A 25 11.62 4.17 5.22
CA GLY A 25 12.81 4.25 4.35
C GLY A 25 12.67 3.45 3.05
N LEU A 26 11.44 3.34 2.54
CA LEU A 26 11.11 2.73 1.25
C LEU A 26 11.08 3.78 0.15
N ASN A 27 11.12 3.34 -1.11
CA ASN A 27 10.88 4.19 -2.27
C ASN A 27 9.47 3.96 -2.81
N VAL A 28 8.84 4.99 -3.37
CA VAL A 28 7.57 4.89 -4.08
C VAL A 28 7.78 5.34 -5.52
N GLU A 29 7.38 4.48 -6.47
CA GLU A 29 7.52 4.74 -7.90
C GLU A 29 6.21 4.43 -8.62
N TYR A 30 5.91 5.23 -9.64
CA TYR A 30 4.64 5.16 -10.37
C TYR A 30 4.86 4.71 -11.81
N GLN A 31 4.34 3.55 -12.18
CA GLN A 31 4.49 2.93 -13.50
C GLN A 31 3.17 2.33 -13.97
N HIS A 32 2.96 2.15 -15.28
CA HIS A 32 1.85 1.34 -15.75
C HIS A 32 2.19 -0.14 -15.54
N LEU A 33 1.41 -0.84 -14.72
CA LEU A 33 1.75 -2.18 -14.23
C LEU A 33 1.09 -3.30 -15.04
N SER A 34 0.04 -2.96 -15.80
CA SER A 34 -0.71 -3.91 -16.62
C SER A 34 -1.49 -3.17 -17.70
N TYR A 35 -1.61 -3.78 -18.88
CA TYR A 35 -2.35 -3.21 -20.02
C TYR A 35 -3.83 -2.89 -19.71
N ASP A 36 -4.46 -3.67 -18.84
CA ASP A 36 -5.89 -3.54 -18.49
C ASP A 36 -6.14 -2.85 -17.14
N GLY A 37 -5.09 -2.37 -16.47
CA GLY A 37 -5.17 -1.77 -15.13
C GLY A 37 -5.58 -2.77 -14.03
N SER A 38 -5.40 -4.07 -14.25
CA SER A 38 -5.73 -5.10 -13.26
C SER A 38 -4.77 -5.17 -12.08
N ILE A 39 -3.51 -4.75 -12.27
CA ILE A 39 -2.47 -4.66 -11.23
C ILE A 39 -2.41 -3.22 -10.74
N LEU A 40 -2.63 -3.02 -9.43
CA LEU A 40 -2.65 -1.68 -8.84
C LEU A 40 -1.36 -1.33 -8.10
N GLY A 41 -0.70 -2.33 -7.53
CA GLY A 41 0.52 -2.20 -6.76
C GLY A 41 1.38 -3.45 -6.86
N MET A 42 2.66 -3.28 -6.59
CA MET A 42 3.63 -4.36 -6.61
C MET A 42 4.80 -4.05 -5.69
N THR A 43 5.26 -5.06 -4.96
CA THR A 43 6.54 -4.98 -4.24
C THR A 43 7.28 -6.32 -4.25
N SER A 44 8.57 -6.26 -3.95
CA SER A 44 9.43 -7.42 -3.79
C SER A 44 10.32 -7.24 -2.56
N PHE A 45 10.78 -8.35 -1.99
CA PHE A 45 11.74 -8.35 -0.89
C PHE A 45 13.19 -8.53 -1.36
N THR A 46 13.39 -8.73 -2.66
CA THR A 46 14.70 -8.97 -3.28
C THR A 46 14.81 -8.21 -4.59
N GLU A 47 16.02 -8.16 -5.15
CA GLU A 47 16.22 -7.60 -6.48
C GLU A 47 15.52 -8.46 -7.54
N MET A 48 14.68 -7.85 -8.37
CA MET A 48 13.96 -8.54 -9.43
C MET A 48 13.56 -7.59 -10.56
N GLY A 49 13.75 -8.02 -11.80
CA GLY A 49 13.17 -7.35 -12.97
C GLY A 49 11.69 -7.72 -13.11
N VAL A 50 10.84 -6.71 -13.22
CA VAL A 50 9.40 -6.85 -13.45
C VAL A 50 9.01 -6.11 -14.72
N GLN A 51 8.04 -6.66 -15.46
CA GLN A 51 7.50 -6.00 -16.64
C GLN A 51 6.60 -4.84 -16.22
N VAL A 52 6.78 -3.70 -16.88
CA VAL A 52 5.95 -2.50 -16.80
C VAL A 52 5.66 -2.00 -18.23
N PHE A 53 4.84 -0.97 -18.35
CA PHE A 53 4.48 -0.39 -19.64
C PHE A 53 4.81 1.11 -19.68
N GLU A 54 5.31 1.56 -20.81
CA GLU A 54 5.48 2.98 -21.13
C GLU A 54 4.13 3.61 -21.53
N ASP A 55 4.09 4.95 -21.66
CA ASP A 55 2.87 5.69 -22.01
C ASP A 55 2.33 5.38 -23.43
N ASP A 56 3.13 4.73 -24.28
CA ASP A 56 2.76 4.29 -25.62
C ASP A 56 2.42 2.78 -25.71
N ASP A 57 2.15 2.16 -24.56
CA ASP A 57 1.85 0.74 -24.36
C ASP A 57 2.99 -0.23 -24.73
N ASN A 58 4.21 0.26 -24.98
CA ASN A 58 5.36 -0.61 -25.16
C ASN A 58 5.82 -1.22 -23.83
N GLU A 59 6.22 -2.49 -23.89
CA GLU A 59 6.77 -3.19 -22.73
C GLU A 59 8.15 -2.63 -22.35
N ALA A 60 8.33 -2.38 -21.05
CA ALA A 60 9.59 -2.01 -20.44
C ALA A 60 9.85 -2.88 -19.20
N PHE A 61 11.05 -2.76 -18.64
CA PHE A 61 11.42 -3.45 -17.41
C PHE A 61 11.79 -2.45 -16.32
N PHE A 62 11.19 -2.63 -15.15
CA PHE A 62 11.60 -1.97 -13.93
C PHE A 62 12.37 -2.96 -13.05
N PHE A 63 13.51 -2.55 -12.49
CA PHE A 63 14.28 -3.38 -11.57
C PHE A 63 13.98 -2.98 -10.14
N LEU A 64 13.17 -3.79 -9.46
CA LEU A 64 12.91 -3.67 -8.03
C LEU A 64 14.20 -3.97 -7.26
N ASP A 65 14.43 -3.22 -6.19
CA ASP A 65 15.61 -3.30 -5.31
C ASP A 65 15.33 -3.98 -3.96
N GLY A 66 14.12 -4.53 -3.80
CA GLY A 66 13.62 -5.05 -2.53
C GLY A 66 13.10 -3.99 -1.55
N LYS A 67 13.15 -2.70 -1.91
CA LYS A 67 12.72 -1.56 -1.07
C LYS A 67 11.80 -0.57 -1.78
N THR A 68 11.43 -0.87 -3.01
CA THR A 68 10.55 -0.03 -3.84
C THR A 68 9.12 -0.60 -3.84
N VAL A 69 8.16 0.28 -3.63
CA VAL A 69 6.73 0.05 -3.83
C VAL A 69 6.36 0.67 -5.17
N LEU A 70 6.02 -0.18 -6.15
CA LEU A 70 5.46 0.27 -7.42
C LEU A 70 3.95 0.42 -7.30
N VAL A 71 3.42 1.49 -7.88
CA VAL A 71 1.99 1.79 -7.90
C VAL A 71 1.56 2.14 -9.32
N GLU A 72 0.36 1.70 -9.71
CA GLU A 72 -0.25 2.04 -10.98
C GLU A 72 -0.32 3.56 -11.15
N LYS A 73 0.35 4.04 -12.20
CA LYS A 73 0.59 5.45 -12.49
C LYS A 73 -0.70 6.27 -12.55
N ASP A 74 -1.77 5.71 -13.13
CA ASP A 74 -3.08 6.39 -13.22
C ASP A 74 -3.70 6.73 -11.86
N LEU A 75 -3.37 5.98 -10.80
CA LEU A 75 -3.85 6.27 -9.45
C LEU A 75 -3.32 7.60 -8.90
N ASN A 76 -2.21 8.12 -9.44
CA ASN A 76 -1.61 9.37 -8.99
C ASN A 76 -2.24 10.60 -9.64
N PHE A 77 -2.81 10.47 -10.83
CA PHE A 77 -3.32 11.60 -11.61
C PHE A 77 -4.83 11.87 -11.41
N ASP A 78 -5.62 10.85 -11.07
CA ASP A 78 -7.05 11.04 -10.79
C ASP A 78 -7.34 11.25 -9.30
N SER A 79 -7.74 12.48 -8.95
CA SER A 79 -8.18 12.83 -7.59
C SER A 79 -9.32 11.96 -7.03
N LYS A 80 -10.15 11.36 -7.89
CA LYS A 80 -11.23 10.43 -7.50
C LYS A 80 -10.68 9.08 -7.04
N LEU A 81 -9.47 8.72 -7.47
CA LEU A 81 -8.81 7.47 -7.14
C LEU A 81 -7.91 7.57 -5.91
N LYS A 82 -7.85 8.73 -5.25
CA LYS A 82 -6.99 8.95 -4.07
C LYS A 82 -7.16 7.90 -2.97
N GLY A 83 -8.38 7.48 -2.68
CA GLY A 83 -8.63 6.42 -1.69
C GLY A 83 -8.02 5.07 -2.12
N ARG A 84 -8.14 4.73 -3.41
CA ARG A 84 -7.53 3.54 -3.99
C ARG A 84 -6.00 3.62 -3.98
N LYS A 85 -5.42 4.76 -4.39
CA LYS A 85 -3.97 5.04 -4.30
C LYS A 85 -3.46 4.80 -2.89
N ASN A 86 -4.09 5.43 -1.91
CA ASN A 86 -3.69 5.33 -0.51
C ASN A 86 -3.77 3.90 0.02
N PHE A 87 -4.83 3.16 -0.33
CA PHE A 87 -4.97 1.76 0.05
C PHE A 87 -3.90 0.88 -0.59
N THR A 88 -3.65 1.03 -1.89
CA THR A 88 -2.58 0.32 -2.58
C THR A 88 -1.22 0.56 -1.93
N LEU A 89 -0.85 1.84 -1.69
CA LEU A 89 0.43 2.18 -1.04
C LEU A 89 0.59 1.49 0.32
N MET A 90 -0.46 1.48 1.13
CA MET A 90 -0.40 0.87 2.47
C MET A 90 -0.54 -0.64 2.44
N HIS A 91 -1.19 -1.23 1.43
CA HIS A 91 -1.21 -2.66 1.19
C HIS A 91 0.21 -3.17 0.88
N GLU A 92 0.86 -2.60 -0.14
CA GLU A 92 2.24 -2.98 -0.50
C GLU A 92 3.24 -2.64 0.62
N GLY A 93 3.05 -1.50 1.28
CA GLY A 93 3.81 -1.13 2.47
C GLY A 93 3.65 -2.13 3.62
N SER A 94 2.47 -2.74 3.76
CA SER A 94 2.22 -3.74 4.80
C SER A 94 2.99 -5.03 4.53
N HIS A 95 3.11 -5.47 3.26
CA HIS A 95 3.99 -6.57 2.90
C HIS A 95 5.44 -6.30 3.36
N GLN A 96 5.94 -5.08 3.11
CA GLN A 96 7.28 -4.66 3.54
C GLN A 96 7.42 -4.66 5.08
N ILE A 97 6.45 -4.11 5.81
CA ILE A 97 6.46 -4.12 7.29
C ILE A 97 6.49 -5.56 7.82
N PHE A 98 5.64 -6.45 7.31
CA PHE A 98 5.63 -7.85 7.74
C PHE A 98 6.95 -8.53 7.43
N LYS A 99 7.57 -8.26 6.29
CA LYS A 99 8.89 -8.79 5.97
C LYS A 99 9.97 -8.28 6.92
N MET A 100 9.93 -7.00 7.30
CA MET A 100 10.87 -6.42 8.28
C MET A 100 10.71 -7.04 9.68
N LEU A 101 9.48 -7.31 10.12
CA LEU A 101 9.19 -7.89 11.43
C LEU A 101 9.45 -9.40 11.48
N PHE A 102 9.13 -10.11 10.40
CA PHE A 102 9.17 -11.57 10.32
C PHE A 102 9.97 -12.02 9.08
N PRO A 103 11.27 -11.70 9.02
CA PRO A 103 12.10 -11.88 7.81
C PRO A 103 12.17 -13.34 7.33
N ASN A 104 12.03 -14.30 8.24
CA ASN A 104 12.14 -15.73 7.94
C ASN A 104 10.79 -16.43 7.78
N ASP A 105 9.68 -15.78 8.12
CA ASP A 105 8.35 -16.42 8.16
C ASP A 105 7.39 -15.84 7.12
N TYR A 106 7.53 -14.55 6.77
CA TYR A 106 6.68 -13.87 5.79
C TYR A 106 7.27 -13.90 4.37
N GLY A 107 6.44 -14.23 3.38
CA GLY A 107 6.84 -14.41 1.98
C GLY A 107 7.49 -15.76 1.69
N VAL A 108 7.30 -16.77 2.56
CA VAL A 108 7.93 -18.11 2.45
C VAL A 108 7.06 -19.07 1.65
N THR A 109 5.74 -18.86 1.68
CA THR A 109 4.75 -19.79 1.09
C THR A 109 4.48 -19.57 -0.40
N GLN A 110 4.92 -18.45 -0.98
CA GLN A 110 4.80 -18.22 -2.43
C GLN A 110 5.82 -19.04 -3.22
N LYS A 111 5.42 -20.30 -3.49
CA LYS A 111 6.02 -21.11 -4.54
C LYS A 111 5.76 -20.43 -5.89
N SER A 112 6.79 -19.76 -6.40
CA SER A 112 6.97 -19.21 -7.77
C SER A 112 6.76 -17.70 -7.89
N ALA A 113 7.87 -17.00 -8.18
CA ALA A 113 8.03 -15.56 -8.40
C ALA A 113 7.86 -14.69 -7.14
N GLY A 114 8.96 -14.22 -6.56
CA GLY A 114 9.00 -13.37 -5.36
C GLY A 114 8.46 -11.94 -5.58
N VAL A 115 7.20 -11.84 -5.98
CA VAL A 115 6.47 -10.59 -6.25
C VAL A 115 5.05 -10.71 -5.69
N HIS A 116 4.67 -9.74 -4.86
CA HIS A 116 3.30 -9.57 -4.38
C HIS A 116 2.53 -8.64 -5.32
N TYR A 117 1.26 -8.94 -5.60
CA TYR A 117 0.41 -8.17 -6.52
C TYR A 117 -0.99 -7.96 -5.96
N TYR A 118 -1.38 -6.71 -5.72
CA TYR A 118 -2.77 -6.40 -5.43
C TYR A 118 -3.62 -6.26 -6.72
N LYS A 119 -4.65 -7.11 -6.86
CA LYS A 119 -5.58 -7.11 -8.00
C LYS A 119 -6.91 -6.43 -7.69
N ALA A 120 -7.47 -5.71 -8.67
CA ALA A 120 -8.82 -5.18 -8.57
C ALA A 120 -9.88 -6.29 -8.39
N ASN A 121 -10.76 -6.16 -7.39
CA ASN A 121 -11.87 -7.09 -7.06
C ASN A 121 -11.48 -8.47 -6.47
N SER A 122 -10.31 -8.61 -5.84
CA SER A 122 -9.81 -9.90 -5.32
C SER A 122 -10.69 -10.56 -4.24
N GLU A 123 -11.48 -9.80 -3.46
CA GLU A 123 -12.22 -10.36 -2.34
C GLU A 123 -13.71 -9.96 -2.33
N ARG A 124 -14.56 -10.79 -2.96
CA ARG A 124 -15.99 -10.86 -2.65
C ARG A 124 -16.38 -12.30 -2.32
N ASN A 125 -16.84 -12.53 -1.09
CA ASN A 125 -17.51 -13.74 -0.59
C ASN A 125 -16.81 -15.08 -0.86
N LYS A 126 -15.52 -15.20 -0.55
CA LYS A 126 -14.79 -16.48 -0.57
C LYS A 126 -14.03 -16.67 0.76
N PRO A 127 -13.80 -17.92 1.20
CA PRO A 127 -12.86 -18.18 2.28
C PRO A 127 -11.51 -17.54 1.99
N ILE A 128 -10.82 -17.05 3.03
CA ILE A 128 -9.46 -16.52 2.89
C ILE A 128 -8.59 -17.62 2.32
N SER A 129 -8.14 -17.44 1.08
CA SER A 129 -7.30 -18.40 0.35
C SER A 129 -5.83 -17.99 0.34
N ASP A 130 -5.56 -16.70 0.51
CA ASP A 130 -4.22 -16.13 0.61
C ASP A 130 -4.12 -15.35 1.92
N TRP A 131 -3.36 -15.91 2.86
CA TRP A 131 -3.23 -15.31 4.19
C TRP A 131 -2.34 -14.07 4.19
N GLU A 132 -1.32 -14.02 3.32
CA GLU A 132 -0.36 -12.91 3.26
C GLU A 132 -1.05 -11.66 2.70
N GLU A 133 -1.83 -11.81 1.63
CA GLU A 133 -2.66 -10.74 1.04
C GLU A 133 -3.73 -10.24 2.02
N TRP A 134 -4.39 -11.16 2.75
CA TRP A 134 -5.36 -10.80 3.77
C TRP A 134 -4.71 -10.00 4.92
N GLN A 135 -3.52 -10.42 5.36
CA GLN A 135 -2.75 -9.69 6.38
C GLN A 135 -2.37 -8.29 5.89
N ALA A 136 -1.91 -8.15 4.64
CA ALA A 136 -1.57 -6.87 4.04
C ALA A 136 -2.78 -5.93 3.93
N ASN A 137 -3.93 -6.45 3.48
CA ASN A 137 -5.20 -5.70 3.47
C ASN A 137 -5.60 -5.22 4.86
N THR A 138 -5.48 -6.10 5.86
CA THR A 138 -5.88 -5.82 7.25
C THR A 138 -4.98 -4.75 7.86
N LEU A 139 -3.67 -4.87 7.72
CA LEU A 139 -2.72 -3.90 8.25
C LEU A 139 -2.81 -2.56 7.50
N GLY A 140 -2.95 -2.58 6.17
CA GLY A 140 -3.11 -1.36 5.38
C GLY A 140 -4.34 -0.56 5.79
N ALA A 141 -5.47 -1.22 6.05
CA ALA A 141 -6.68 -0.58 6.58
C ALA A 141 -6.44 0.01 7.98
N ALA A 142 -5.82 -0.76 8.89
CA ALA A 142 -5.55 -0.31 10.26
C ALA A 142 -4.59 0.90 10.31
N ILE A 143 -3.61 0.95 9.41
CA ILE A 143 -2.69 2.10 9.26
C ILE A 143 -3.45 3.33 8.76
N LEU A 144 -4.32 3.19 7.75
CA LEU A 144 -5.04 4.33 7.16
C LEU A 144 -6.11 4.92 8.06
N LEU A 145 -6.71 4.09 8.93
CA LEU A 145 -7.84 4.45 9.77
C LEU A 145 -7.53 4.18 11.25
N PRO A 146 -6.52 4.85 11.84
CA PRO A 146 -6.19 4.63 13.23
C PRO A 146 -7.29 5.23 14.13
N GLU A 147 -7.61 4.52 15.21
CA GLU A 147 -8.75 4.82 16.10
C GLU A 147 -8.79 6.28 16.56
N ASN A 148 -7.63 6.86 16.90
CA ASN A 148 -7.53 8.25 17.34
C ASN A 148 -7.96 9.25 16.26
N LEU A 149 -7.62 9.03 14.99
CA LEU A 149 -8.03 9.89 13.89
C LEU A 149 -9.51 9.69 13.53
N ILE A 150 -10.03 8.45 13.65
CA ILE A 150 -11.46 8.19 13.52
C ILE A 150 -12.23 8.97 14.58
N LYS A 151 -11.86 8.83 15.87
CA LYS A 151 -12.50 9.54 16.99
C LYS A 151 -12.43 11.06 16.81
N GLN A 152 -11.30 11.59 16.35
CA GLN A 152 -11.15 13.01 16.05
C GLN A 152 -12.11 13.44 14.92
N GLY A 153 -12.21 12.66 13.84
CA GLY A 153 -13.17 12.90 12.76
C GLY A 153 -14.61 12.90 13.27
N MET A 154 -14.99 11.89 14.06
CA MET A 154 -16.31 11.78 14.67
C MET A 154 -16.68 13.00 15.51
N TYR A 155 -15.73 13.52 16.29
CA TYR A 155 -15.91 14.76 17.03
C TYR A 155 -16.13 15.97 16.10
N LEU A 156 -15.29 16.14 15.08
CA LEU A 156 -15.39 17.27 14.13
C LEU A 156 -16.70 17.30 13.35
N PHE A 157 -17.29 16.14 13.06
CA PHE A 157 -18.57 16.03 12.35
C PHE A 157 -19.79 16.01 13.30
N SER A 158 -19.62 16.34 14.58
CA SER A 158 -20.70 16.32 15.60
C SER A 158 -21.37 14.94 15.76
N LEU A 159 -20.62 13.86 15.50
CA LEU A 159 -21.09 12.49 15.69
C LEU A 159 -20.75 11.93 17.08
N GLY A 160 -19.81 12.54 17.81
CA GLY A 160 -19.48 12.18 19.20
C GLY A 160 -18.99 10.74 19.33
N GLU A 161 -19.41 10.05 20.41
CA GLU A 161 -19.03 8.66 20.71
C GLU A 161 -19.97 7.61 20.09
N LYS A 162 -20.65 7.95 19.00
CA LYS A 162 -21.66 7.06 18.38
C LYS A 162 -21.08 5.82 17.69
N ILE A 163 -19.76 5.72 17.53
CA ILE A 163 -19.09 4.48 17.12
C ILE A 163 -18.71 3.73 18.39
N GLU A 164 -19.37 2.59 18.62
CA GLU A 164 -18.87 1.57 19.54
C GLU A 164 -17.79 0.77 18.79
N CYS A 165 -16.53 0.96 19.16
CA CYS A 165 -15.40 0.16 18.67
C CYS A 165 -15.28 -1.15 19.44
#